data_AF-A0A7W0JEY2-F1
#
_entry.id   AF-A0A7W0JEY2-F1
#
_cell.length_a   1.000
_cell.length_b   1.000
_cell.length_c   1.000
_cell.angle_alpha   90.00
_cell.angle_beta   90.00
_cell.angle_gamma   90.00
#
_symmetry.space_group_name_H-M   'P 1'
#
loop_
_entity.id
_entity.type
_entity.pdbx_description
1 polymer ?
#
loop_
_entity_poly.entity_id
_entity_poly.type
_entity_poly.pdbx_seq_one_letter_code
_entity_poly.pdbx_strand_id
1 'polypeptide(L)'
;MPSNKSTQPSEPTERVFLIDSFSHIFRAFFAPMGARTEPLTNSRGQVTQAVFVFTNMLRKLLADEQPHYLAAVFESGEPTFRHVMSADYKSNRPEMPEELQSQIPYIMRVCEAYQIPIINAPGFEADDVIGALALQTAAAGLQAVIVSNDKDMCQLVRDPSIICMRQNSQNVKRKEPVPPVEWCDEAWVEAKFGVPPAQIVDLLGLMGDSVDNIPGAPGIGAKGAVAIVKQLGSIEEALKRWEEVKHKTYRESLRDNAELILQSKDLATIRTEVNVQLDLDKLRARPADRPAAYKLFRELEFQSLTREFADAAAEAGEVFTEKNYRHVRTVSELEALIRKLWDVDHLGFAVAAQTPAGAGQQESVRVEQQPSGIAISYAPHVSHFVNFEEFEGGREQAVSMLRDVLGNGLLSKSVHDLKRAFALLDSIGLEAEGVVDDTLLAAYLLDPTRSRYDLGDLAREAVGSDGWTEPHGEGWTEAQWRTAEAADLTGQV
;
A
#
# COMPACT_ATOMS: atom_id res chain seq x y z
N MET A 1 -47.28 7.75 -42.52
CA MET A 1 -47.37 6.77 -41.42
C MET A 1 -46.10 6.93 -40.61
N PRO A 2 -46.15 7.47 -39.38
CA PRO A 2 -44.95 7.82 -38.64
C PRO A 2 -44.21 6.56 -38.21
N SER A 3 -42.91 6.55 -38.46
CA SER A 3 -41.98 5.49 -38.07
C SER A 3 -41.95 5.36 -36.55
N ASN A 4 -42.23 4.15 -36.10
CA ASN A 4 -42.10 3.67 -34.74
C ASN A 4 -40.69 3.98 -34.23
N LYS A 5 -40.53 5.00 -33.38
CA LYS A 5 -39.27 5.23 -32.64
C LYS A 5 -39.18 4.12 -31.61
N SER A 6 -38.35 3.10 -31.88
CA SER A 6 -37.90 2.17 -30.85
C SER A 6 -37.23 2.99 -29.74
N THR A 7 -37.85 3.03 -28.58
CA THR A 7 -37.22 3.49 -27.34
C THR A 7 -36.01 2.61 -27.06
N GLN A 8 -34.83 3.13 -27.36
CA GLN A 8 -33.56 2.63 -26.82
C GLN A 8 -33.69 2.59 -25.29
N PRO A 9 -33.26 1.52 -24.60
CA PRO A 9 -33.19 1.53 -23.14
C PRO A 9 -32.27 2.69 -22.71
N SER A 10 -32.74 3.54 -21.79
CA SER A 10 -31.98 4.65 -21.24
C SER A 10 -30.71 4.12 -20.56
N GLU A 11 -29.55 4.66 -20.92
CA GLU A 11 -28.27 4.38 -20.24
C GLU A 11 -28.41 4.66 -18.72
N PRO A 12 -27.94 3.75 -17.84
CA PRO A 12 -28.06 3.95 -16.39
C PRO A 12 -27.16 5.13 -15.97
N THR A 13 -27.70 6.21 -15.40
CA THR A 13 -27.90 6.48 -13.96
C THR A 13 -26.62 6.36 -13.13
N GLU A 14 -26.28 7.38 -12.33
CA GLU A 14 -25.06 7.44 -11.53
C GLU A 14 -24.77 6.11 -10.80
N ARG A 15 -23.49 5.76 -10.65
CA ARG A 15 -23.06 4.45 -10.13
C ARG A 15 -22.63 4.54 -8.67
N VAL A 16 -23.03 3.56 -7.86
CA VAL A 16 -22.58 3.36 -6.48
C VAL A 16 -21.68 2.13 -6.41
N PHE A 17 -20.41 2.32 -6.07
CA PHE A 17 -19.43 1.24 -5.94
C PHE A 17 -19.35 0.75 -4.48
N LEU A 18 -19.67 -0.52 -4.27
CA LEU A 18 -19.63 -1.19 -2.97
C LEU A 18 -18.43 -2.13 -2.94
N ILE A 19 -17.37 -1.74 -2.21
CA ILE A 19 -16.11 -2.48 -2.18
C ILE A 19 -16.16 -3.50 -1.04
N ASP A 20 -16.05 -4.78 -1.37
CA ASP A 20 -15.82 -5.85 -0.41
C ASP A 20 -14.37 -5.77 0.08
N SER A 21 -14.18 -5.17 1.25
CA SER A 21 -12.86 -4.76 1.72
C SER A 21 -12.00 -5.96 2.09
N PHE A 22 -12.54 -6.95 2.82
CA PHE A 22 -11.75 -8.10 3.27
C PHE A 22 -11.34 -9.00 2.11
N SER A 23 -12.19 -9.20 1.10
CA SER A 23 -11.80 -9.89 -0.13
C SER A 23 -10.60 -9.22 -0.81
N HIS A 24 -10.58 -7.88 -0.86
CA HIS A 24 -9.45 -7.12 -1.43
C HIS A 24 -8.21 -7.11 -0.53
N ILE A 25 -8.39 -7.04 0.79
CA ILE A 25 -7.29 -7.07 1.78
C ILE A 25 -6.56 -8.41 1.73
N PHE A 26 -7.26 -9.54 1.75
CA PHE A 26 -6.62 -10.85 1.64
C PHE A 26 -5.91 -11.02 0.30
N ARG A 27 -6.51 -10.54 -0.80
CA ARG A 27 -5.85 -10.53 -2.11
C ARG A 27 -4.59 -9.68 -2.11
N ALA A 28 -4.61 -8.51 -1.46
CA ALA A 28 -3.47 -7.63 -1.33
C ALA A 28 -2.33 -8.28 -0.51
N PHE A 29 -2.68 -9.00 0.56
CA PHE A 29 -1.73 -9.73 1.38
C PHE A 29 -1.02 -10.86 0.60
N PHE A 30 -1.78 -11.68 -0.15
CA PHE A 30 -1.23 -12.79 -0.93
C PHE A 30 -0.75 -12.39 -2.34
N ALA A 31 -0.76 -11.09 -2.68
CA ALA A 31 -0.34 -10.64 -4.00
C ALA A 31 1.16 -10.89 -4.21
N PRO A 32 1.56 -11.43 -5.38
CA PRO A 32 2.97 -11.62 -5.69
C PRO A 32 3.65 -10.26 -5.89
N MET A 33 4.71 -9.98 -5.13
CA MET A 33 5.51 -8.75 -5.23
C MET A 33 6.62 -8.87 -6.29
N GLY A 34 6.27 -9.36 -7.48
CA GLY A 34 7.21 -9.53 -8.59
C GLY A 34 8.36 -10.48 -8.25
N ALA A 35 9.61 -10.00 -8.35
CA ALA A 35 10.82 -10.78 -8.07
C ALA A 35 11.21 -10.81 -6.58
N ARG A 36 10.48 -10.10 -5.71
CA ARG A 36 10.78 -10.10 -4.27
C ARG A 36 10.27 -11.37 -3.62
N THR A 37 11.16 -12.01 -2.86
CA THR A 37 10.85 -13.17 -2.02
C THR A 37 10.31 -12.78 -0.65
N GLU A 38 10.69 -11.60 -0.15
CA GLU A 38 10.29 -11.08 1.15
C GLU A 38 9.21 -10.00 1.03
N PRO A 39 8.30 -9.92 2.02
CA PRO A 39 7.25 -8.91 2.00
C PRO A 39 7.82 -7.50 2.19
N LEU A 40 7.07 -6.50 1.74
CA LEU A 40 7.40 -5.09 2.04
C LEU A 40 7.37 -4.84 3.54
N THR A 41 8.45 -4.24 4.07
CA THR A 41 8.58 -3.78 5.46
C THR A 41 9.07 -2.33 5.49
N ASN A 42 8.75 -1.61 6.57
CA ASN A 42 9.36 -0.30 6.86
C ASN A 42 10.61 -0.44 7.75
N SER A 43 11.32 0.67 7.99
CA SER A 43 12.52 0.72 8.85
C SER A 43 12.31 0.19 10.28
N ARG A 44 11.06 0.23 10.77
CA ARG A 44 10.67 -0.30 12.09
C ARG A 44 10.43 -1.82 12.09
N GLY A 45 10.63 -2.49 10.95
CA GLY A 45 10.40 -3.94 10.80
C GLY A 45 8.91 -4.33 10.65
N GLN A 46 8.00 -3.36 10.51
CA GLN A 46 6.58 -3.64 10.33
C GLN A 46 6.28 -4.02 8.88
N VAL A 47 5.53 -5.10 8.66
CA VAL A 47 5.05 -5.49 7.32
C VAL A 47 4.00 -4.50 6.82
N THR A 48 4.17 -4.00 5.60
CA THR A 48 3.32 -2.97 4.97
C THR A 48 2.78 -3.37 3.59
N GLN A 49 3.04 -4.59 3.14
CA GLN A 49 2.68 -5.09 1.81
C GLN A 49 1.18 -4.99 1.49
N ALA A 50 0.31 -5.47 2.37
CA ALA A 50 -1.13 -5.49 2.13
C ALA A 50 -1.67 -4.05 2.03
N VAL A 51 -1.16 -3.14 2.88
CA VAL A 51 -1.52 -1.72 2.82
C VAL A 51 -1.13 -1.11 1.48
N PHE A 52 0.10 -1.37 1.01
CA PHE A 52 0.61 -0.84 -0.26
C PHE A 52 -0.20 -1.37 -1.46
N VAL A 53 -0.44 -2.68 -1.51
CA VAL A 53 -1.16 -3.31 -2.63
C VAL A 53 -2.63 -2.90 -2.64
N PHE A 54 -3.30 -2.86 -1.48
CA PHE A 54 -4.67 -2.37 -1.36
C PHE A 54 -4.79 -0.91 -1.81
N THR A 55 -3.85 -0.05 -1.39
CA THR A 55 -3.80 1.36 -1.83
C THR A 55 -3.74 1.46 -3.35
N ASN A 56 -2.91 0.66 -4.00
CA ASN A 56 -2.81 0.67 -5.47
C ASN A 56 -4.06 0.11 -6.17
N MET A 57 -4.68 -0.94 -5.63
CA MET A 57 -5.95 -1.46 -6.14
C MET A 57 -7.04 -0.39 -6.07
N LEU A 58 -7.10 0.34 -4.96
CA LEU A 58 -8.05 1.41 -4.74
C LEU A 58 -7.83 2.59 -5.69
N ARG A 59 -6.58 3.07 -5.81
CA ARG A 59 -6.23 4.15 -6.73
C ARG A 59 -6.56 3.80 -8.18
N LYS A 60 -6.30 2.55 -8.58
CA LYS A 60 -6.65 2.05 -9.91
C LYS A 60 -8.17 2.09 -10.13
N LEU A 61 -8.96 1.62 -9.17
CA LEU A 61 -10.42 1.69 -9.23
C LEU A 61 -10.92 3.14 -9.41
N LEU A 62 -10.41 4.07 -8.60
CA LEU A 62 -10.78 5.48 -8.67
C LEU A 62 -10.43 6.12 -10.02
N ALA A 63 -9.24 5.81 -10.55
CA ALA A 63 -8.77 6.34 -11.83
C ALA A 63 -9.53 5.77 -13.03
N ASP A 64 -9.74 4.45 -13.05
CA ASP A 64 -10.35 3.75 -14.19
C ASP A 64 -11.88 3.98 -14.24
N GLU A 65 -12.55 4.00 -13.09
CA GLU A 65 -14.02 4.03 -13.02
C GLU A 65 -14.65 5.38 -12.69
N GLN A 66 -13.89 6.29 -12.07
CA GLN A 66 -14.36 7.61 -11.63
C GLN A 66 -15.76 7.55 -10.97
N PRO A 67 -15.90 6.81 -9.86
CA PRO A 67 -17.20 6.56 -9.23
C PRO A 67 -17.87 7.86 -8.78
N HIS A 68 -19.20 7.94 -8.92
CA HIS A 68 -19.99 9.06 -8.38
C HIS A 68 -20.16 8.89 -6.86
N TYR A 69 -20.40 7.65 -6.45
CA TYR A 69 -20.55 7.24 -5.07
C TYR A 69 -19.73 5.97 -4.82
N LEU A 70 -19.12 5.86 -3.64
CA LEU A 70 -18.42 4.66 -3.22
C LEU A 70 -18.44 4.46 -1.70
N ALA A 71 -18.33 3.20 -1.28
CA ALA A 71 -18.12 2.82 0.10
C ALA A 71 -17.23 1.58 0.19
N ALA A 72 -16.41 1.52 1.24
CA ALA A 72 -15.67 0.34 1.62
C ALA A 72 -16.45 -0.40 2.71
N VAL A 73 -16.91 -1.61 2.41
CA VAL A 73 -17.70 -2.42 3.35
C VAL A 73 -16.76 -3.39 4.06
N PHE A 74 -16.77 -3.35 5.39
CA PHE A 74 -15.92 -4.16 6.27
C PHE A 74 -16.78 -5.10 7.10
N GLU A 75 -16.16 -6.20 7.53
CA GLU A 75 -16.72 -7.08 8.57
C GLU A 75 -16.87 -6.32 9.89
N SER A 76 -17.91 -6.63 10.66
CA SER A 76 -18.16 -6.02 11.98
C SER A 76 -17.33 -6.66 13.11
N GLY A 77 -16.79 -7.85 12.89
CA GLY A 77 -16.02 -8.62 13.88
C GLY A 77 -16.87 -9.33 14.94
N GLU A 78 -18.18 -9.09 14.97
CA GLU A 78 -19.12 -9.76 15.87
C GLU A 78 -19.62 -11.09 15.26
N PRO A 79 -19.93 -12.11 16.09
CA PRO A 79 -20.54 -13.34 15.60
C PRO A 79 -21.84 -13.04 14.85
N THR A 80 -21.95 -13.58 13.65
CA THR A 80 -23.12 -13.38 12.79
C THR A 80 -24.17 -14.47 12.99
N PHE A 81 -25.34 -14.30 12.39
CA PHE A 81 -26.39 -15.32 12.41
C PHE A 81 -25.91 -16.69 11.88
N ARG A 82 -24.93 -16.72 10.96
CA ARG A 82 -24.34 -17.95 10.42
C ARG A 82 -23.58 -18.74 11.50
N HIS A 83 -22.83 -18.04 12.36
CA HIS A 83 -22.11 -18.65 13.48
C HIS A 83 -23.06 -19.21 14.54
N VAL A 84 -24.21 -18.57 14.74
CA VAL A 84 -25.27 -19.07 15.63
C VAL A 84 -25.94 -20.32 15.04
N MET A 85 -26.15 -20.34 13.72
CA MET A 85 -26.81 -21.44 13.02
C MET A 85 -25.91 -22.67 12.81
N SER A 86 -24.60 -22.48 12.64
CA SER A 86 -23.64 -23.56 12.46
C SER A 86 -22.29 -23.19 13.07
N ALA A 87 -21.86 -23.95 14.08
CA ALA A 87 -20.58 -23.77 14.75
C ALA A 87 -19.38 -24.06 13.82
N ASP A 88 -19.57 -24.92 12.82
CA ASP A 88 -18.53 -25.31 11.87
C ASP A 88 -18.47 -24.35 10.66
N TYR A 89 -19.32 -23.33 10.58
CA TYR A 89 -19.27 -22.36 9.48
C TYR A 89 -17.93 -21.61 9.48
N LYS A 90 -17.28 -21.55 8.31
CA LYS A 90 -15.93 -20.97 8.13
C LYS A 90 -14.84 -21.56 9.02
N SER A 91 -15.06 -22.70 9.70
CA SER A 91 -14.09 -23.31 10.62
C SER A 91 -12.82 -23.83 9.94
N ASN A 92 -12.89 -24.09 8.62
CA ASN A 92 -11.73 -24.48 7.81
C ASN A 92 -10.88 -23.27 7.37
N ARG A 93 -11.34 -22.03 7.58
CA ARG A 93 -10.55 -20.85 7.23
C ARG A 93 -9.41 -20.71 8.24
N PRO A 94 -8.16 -20.54 7.80
CA PRO A 94 -7.07 -20.27 8.72
C PRO A 94 -7.33 -18.95 9.45
N GLU A 95 -6.86 -18.87 10.70
CA GLU A 95 -6.86 -17.60 11.43
C GLU A 95 -6.10 -16.54 10.63
N MET A 96 -6.55 -15.29 10.75
CA MET A 96 -5.90 -14.18 10.07
C MET A 96 -4.46 -14.04 10.58
N PRO A 97 -3.44 -14.06 9.70
CA PRO A 97 -2.05 -13.91 10.12
C PRO A 97 -1.83 -12.63 10.91
N GLU A 98 -1.00 -12.66 11.95
CA GLU A 98 -0.72 -11.50 12.81
C GLU A 98 -0.15 -10.32 11.98
N GLU A 99 0.67 -10.63 10.97
CA GLU A 99 1.21 -9.62 10.05
C GLU A 99 0.10 -8.92 9.28
N LEU A 100 -0.97 -9.63 8.90
CA LEU A 100 -2.13 -9.03 8.25
C LEU A 100 -2.99 -8.24 9.24
N GLN A 101 -3.23 -8.77 10.43
CA GLN A 101 -3.99 -8.09 11.49
C GLN A 101 -3.39 -6.71 11.79
N SER A 102 -2.06 -6.63 11.91
CA SER A 102 -1.33 -5.37 12.17
C SER A 102 -1.50 -4.31 11.07
N GLN A 103 -1.89 -4.72 9.85
CA GLN A 103 -2.05 -3.85 8.69
C GLN A 103 -3.49 -3.33 8.51
N ILE A 104 -4.50 -3.99 9.11
CA ILE A 104 -5.92 -3.58 8.98
C ILE A 104 -6.15 -2.12 9.41
N PRO A 105 -5.63 -1.63 10.57
CA PRO A 105 -5.83 -0.23 10.96
C PRO A 105 -5.26 0.77 9.95
N TYR A 106 -4.15 0.43 9.29
CA TYR A 106 -3.55 1.27 8.26
C TYR A 106 -4.37 1.26 6.96
N ILE A 107 -4.98 0.13 6.62
CA ILE A 107 -5.90 0.05 5.47
C ILE A 107 -7.15 0.91 5.71
N MET A 108 -7.69 0.92 6.93
CA MET A 108 -8.78 1.83 7.29
C MET A 108 -8.34 3.30 7.19
N ARG A 109 -7.13 3.64 7.66
CA ARG A 109 -6.54 4.98 7.49
C ARG A 109 -6.34 5.35 6.01
N VAL A 110 -6.05 4.38 5.13
CA VAL A 110 -6.01 4.62 3.68
C VAL A 110 -7.41 4.99 3.17
N CYS A 111 -8.45 4.25 3.54
CA CYS A 111 -9.84 4.62 3.19
C CYS A 111 -10.19 6.03 3.69
N GLU A 112 -9.84 6.37 4.93
CA GLU A 112 -10.05 7.71 5.50
C GLU A 112 -9.28 8.80 4.72
N ALA A 113 -8.00 8.57 4.40
CA ALA A 113 -7.18 9.50 3.62
C ALA A 113 -7.72 9.73 2.20
N TYR A 114 -8.32 8.70 1.59
CA TYR A 114 -9.04 8.83 0.31
C TYR A 114 -10.50 9.29 0.47
N GLN A 115 -10.92 9.65 1.68
CA GLN A 115 -12.29 10.08 2.00
C GLN A 115 -13.38 9.08 1.59
N ILE A 116 -13.08 7.79 1.76
CA ILE A 116 -13.98 6.69 1.44
C ILE A 116 -14.71 6.25 2.72
N PRO A 117 -16.05 6.33 2.75
CA PRO A 117 -16.81 5.87 3.89
C PRO A 117 -16.58 4.38 4.15
N ILE A 118 -16.30 4.05 5.41
CA ILE A 118 -16.25 2.67 5.90
C ILE A 118 -17.62 2.33 6.49
N ILE A 119 -18.21 1.24 6.01
CA ILE A 119 -19.53 0.76 6.48
C ILE A 119 -19.37 -0.67 7.01
N ASN A 120 -19.97 -0.94 8.16
CA ASN A 120 -20.15 -2.28 8.71
C ASN A 120 -21.51 -2.35 9.45
N ALA A 121 -21.97 -3.56 9.78
CA ALA A 121 -23.16 -3.75 10.58
C ALA A 121 -22.95 -4.90 11.58
N PRO A 122 -23.04 -4.64 12.90
CA PRO A 122 -23.00 -5.68 13.93
C PRO A 122 -23.93 -6.87 13.66
N GLY A 123 -23.42 -8.09 13.81
CA GLY A 123 -24.17 -9.34 13.61
C GLY A 123 -24.38 -9.75 12.14
N PHE A 124 -23.86 -8.98 11.19
CA PHE A 124 -23.91 -9.27 9.76
C PHE A 124 -22.51 -9.26 9.14
N GLU A 125 -22.35 -10.02 8.05
CA GLU A 125 -21.12 -10.02 7.27
C GLU A 125 -21.10 -8.86 6.27
N ALA A 126 -19.93 -8.54 5.72
CA ALA A 126 -19.80 -7.50 4.69
C ALA A 126 -20.74 -7.79 3.50
N ASP A 127 -20.90 -9.06 3.14
CA ASP A 127 -21.75 -9.54 2.05
C ASP A 127 -23.22 -9.16 2.23
N ASP A 128 -23.72 -9.29 3.47
CA ASP A 128 -25.10 -8.95 3.82
C ASP A 128 -25.32 -7.42 3.74
N VAL A 129 -24.36 -6.64 4.22
CA VAL A 129 -24.38 -5.17 4.13
C VAL A 129 -24.34 -4.72 2.66
N ILE A 130 -23.48 -5.32 1.84
CA ILE A 130 -23.40 -5.08 0.40
C ILE A 130 -24.74 -5.42 -0.26
N GLY A 131 -25.32 -6.58 0.05
CA GLY A 131 -26.62 -7.00 -0.47
C GLY A 131 -27.73 -6.00 -0.17
N ALA A 132 -27.82 -5.54 1.08
CA ALA A 132 -28.79 -4.53 1.49
C ALA A 132 -28.60 -3.19 0.74
N LEU A 133 -27.37 -2.68 0.68
CA LEU A 133 -27.06 -1.42 0.00
C LEU A 133 -27.25 -1.49 -1.52
N ALA A 134 -26.95 -2.64 -2.15
CA ALA A 134 -27.13 -2.85 -3.57
C ALA A 134 -28.63 -2.81 -3.96
N LEU A 135 -29.50 -3.45 -3.16
CA LEU A 135 -30.95 -3.36 -3.38
C LEU A 135 -31.49 -1.94 -3.16
N GLN A 136 -31.03 -1.23 -2.13
CA GLN A 136 -31.42 0.15 -1.88
C GLN A 136 -30.97 1.08 -3.01
N THR A 137 -29.77 0.86 -3.56
CA THR A 137 -29.24 1.60 -4.71
C THR A 137 -30.10 1.39 -5.95
N ALA A 138 -30.42 0.13 -6.27
CA ALA A 138 -31.31 -0.21 -7.38
C ALA A 138 -32.70 0.41 -7.21
N ALA A 139 -33.26 0.38 -5.99
CA ALA A 139 -34.55 1.00 -5.68
C ALA A 139 -34.53 2.54 -5.81
N ALA A 140 -33.37 3.17 -5.62
CA ALA A 140 -33.16 4.60 -5.86
C ALA A 140 -33.00 4.95 -7.35
N GLY A 141 -33.07 3.97 -8.25
CA GLY A 141 -32.88 4.15 -9.69
C GLY A 141 -31.43 4.38 -10.09
N LEU A 142 -30.48 3.96 -9.26
CA LEU A 142 -29.04 4.02 -9.51
C LEU A 142 -28.50 2.62 -9.83
N GLN A 143 -27.31 2.54 -10.43
CA GLN A 143 -26.66 1.25 -10.64
C GLN A 143 -25.70 0.94 -9.47
N ALA A 144 -25.89 -0.22 -8.84
CA ALA A 144 -24.95 -0.77 -7.86
C ALA A 144 -23.87 -1.58 -8.57
N VAL A 145 -22.60 -1.27 -8.27
CA VAL A 145 -21.44 -2.04 -8.71
C VAL A 145 -20.80 -2.69 -7.49
N ILE A 146 -20.94 -4.01 -7.36
CA ILE A 146 -20.34 -4.79 -6.27
C ILE A 146 -18.91 -5.14 -6.68
N VAL A 147 -17.92 -4.55 -6.02
CA VAL A 147 -16.50 -4.81 -6.28
C VAL A 147 -16.06 -5.93 -5.35
N SER A 148 -16.14 -7.17 -5.84
CA SER A 148 -15.71 -8.37 -5.11
C SER A 148 -15.32 -9.47 -6.09
N ASN A 149 -14.42 -10.35 -5.65
CA ASN A 149 -14.09 -11.59 -6.34
C ASN A 149 -14.86 -12.80 -5.81
N ASP A 150 -15.66 -12.62 -4.75
CA ASP A 150 -16.48 -13.67 -4.18
C ASP A 150 -17.57 -14.09 -5.18
N LYS A 151 -17.74 -15.41 -5.32
CA LYS A 151 -18.77 -15.98 -6.19
C LYS A 151 -20.17 -15.79 -5.59
N ASP A 152 -20.28 -15.66 -4.26
CA ASP A 152 -21.57 -15.62 -3.56
C ASP A 152 -22.33 -14.34 -3.90
N MET A 153 -21.63 -13.25 -4.18
CA MET A 153 -22.17 -11.99 -4.69
C MET A 153 -22.95 -12.14 -6.00
N CYS A 154 -22.70 -13.19 -6.78
CA CYS A 154 -23.42 -13.44 -8.03
C CYS A 154 -24.92 -13.68 -7.80
N GLN A 155 -25.36 -14.02 -6.58
CA GLN A 155 -26.77 -14.13 -6.24
C GLN A 155 -27.51 -12.76 -6.22
N LEU A 156 -26.78 -11.66 -6.13
CA LEU A 156 -27.33 -10.30 -6.04
C LEU A 156 -27.49 -9.62 -7.40
N VAL A 157 -26.91 -10.16 -8.47
CA VAL A 157 -26.91 -9.57 -9.82
C VAL A 157 -28.34 -9.44 -10.35
N ARG A 158 -28.66 -8.25 -10.87
CA ARG A 158 -29.95 -7.87 -11.47
C ARG A 158 -29.71 -6.88 -12.60
N ASP A 159 -29.71 -7.32 -13.85
CA ASP A 159 -29.35 -6.44 -14.98
C ASP A 159 -30.46 -5.40 -15.25
N PRO A 160 -30.16 -4.10 -15.45
CA PRO A 160 -28.85 -3.42 -15.36
C PRO A 160 -28.59 -2.75 -14.00
N SER A 161 -29.43 -2.99 -12.99
CA SER A 161 -29.43 -2.26 -11.72
C SER A 161 -28.33 -2.70 -10.75
N ILE A 162 -27.91 -3.96 -10.79
CA ILE A 162 -26.87 -4.52 -9.90
C ILE A 162 -25.96 -5.42 -10.71
N ILE A 163 -24.67 -5.08 -10.75
CA ILE A 163 -23.62 -5.83 -11.44
C ILE A 163 -22.44 -6.09 -10.51
N CYS A 164 -21.76 -7.22 -10.67
CA CYS A 164 -20.51 -7.48 -9.96
C CYS A 164 -19.30 -7.14 -10.84
N MET A 165 -18.26 -6.56 -10.25
CA MET A 165 -17.01 -6.25 -10.90
C MET A 165 -15.89 -7.07 -10.25
N ARG A 166 -15.32 -8.01 -11.00
CA ARG A 166 -14.27 -8.93 -10.52
C ARG A 166 -12.92 -8.53 -11.08
N GLN A 167 -11.88 -8.62 -10.26
CA GLN A 167 -10.51 -8.41 -10.72
C GLN A 167 -9.78 -9.74 -10.96
N ASN A 168 -9.33 -9.97 -12.19
CA ASN A 168 -8.53 -11.14 -12.51
C ASN A 168 -7.07 -10.95 -12.10
N SER A 169 -6.49 -12.01 -11.53
CA SER A 169 -5.04 -12.08 -11.39
C SER A 169 -4.41 -12.18 -12.78
N GLN A 170 -3.48 -11.28 -13.07
CA GLN A 170 -2.62 -11.28 -14.26
C GLN A 170 -1.58 -12.39 -14.15
N ASN A 171 -2.04 -13.65 -14.10
CA ASN A 171 -1.17 -14.79 -13.88
C ASN A 171 -0.53 -15.18 -15.22
N VAL A 172 0.79 -14.99 -15.33
CA VAL A 172 1.59 -15.24 -16.56
C VAL A 172 1.48 -16.70 -17.05
N LYS A 173 0.98 -17.62 -16.21
CA LYS A 173 0.82 -19.05 -16.52
C LYS A 173 -0.50 -19.41 -17.21
N ARG A 174 -1.47 -18.49 -17.34
CA ARG A 174 -2.71 -18.78 -18.09
C ARG A 174 -2.42 -18.82 -19.59
N LYS A 175 -2.82 -19.90 -20.26
CA LYS A 175 -2.66 -20.07 -21.72
C LYS A 175 -3.52 -19.09 -22.52
N GLU A 176 -4.66 -18.69 -21.97
CA GLU A 176 -5.58 -17.74 -22.58
C GLU A 176 -5.57 -16.43 -21.80
N PRO A 177 -5.37 -15.28 -22.48
CA PRO A 177 -5.50 -13.98 -21.88
C PRO A 177 -6.93 -13.78 -21.35
N VAL A 178 -7.05 -13.38 -20.09
CA VAL A 178 -8.31 -12.91 -19.52
C VAL A 178 -8.24 -11.41 -19.31
N PRO A 179 -9.35 -10.68 -19.48
CA PRO A 179 -9.35 -9.25 -19.20
C PRO A 179 -9.03 -9.00 -17.71
N PRO A 180 -8.33 -7.90 -17.39
CA PRO A 180 -7.99 -7.55 -16.01
C PRO A 180 -9.22 -7.41 -15.11
N VAL A 181 -10.33 -6.94 -15.69
CA VAL A 181 -11.62 -6.76 -15.04
C VAL A 181 -12.67 -7.54 -15.81
N GLU A 182 -13.53 -8.27 -15.09
CA GLU A 182 -14.73 -8.89 -15.62
C GLU A 182 -15.97 -8.21 -15.02
N TRP A 183 -16.88 -7.81 -15.88
CA TRP A 183 -18.21 -7.33 -15.51
C TRP A 183 -19.18 -8.50 -15.56
N CYS A 184 -19.76 -8.82 -14.41
CA CYS A 184 -20.59 -9.98 -14.21
C CYS A 184 -22.05 -9.54 -14.19
N ASP A 185 -22.65 -9.47 -15.38
CA ASP A 185 -24.09 -9.34 -15.60
C ASP A 185 -24.79 -10.72 -15.51
N GLU A 186 -26.10 -10.76 -15.72
CA GLU A 186 -26.88 -12.00 -15.66
C GLU A 186 -26.40 -13.05 -16.68
N ALA A 187 -26.02 -12.61 -17.88
CA ALA A 187 -25.52 -13.49 -18.94
C ALA A 187 -24.17 -14.10 -18.58
N TRP A 188 -23.26 -13.32 -17.97
CA TRP A 188 -22.00 -13.81 -17.46
C TRP A 188 -22.21 -14.84 -16.35
N VAL A 189 -23.14 -14.58 -15.41
CA VAL A 189 -23.47 -15.51 -14.32
C VAL A 189 -23.98 -16.84 -14.89
N GLU A 190 -24.93 -16.80 -15.84
CA GLU A 190 -25.43 -18.03 -16.46
C GLU A 190 -24.35 -18.78 -17.24
N ALA A 191 -23.49 -18.08 -17.97
CA ALA A 191 -22.38 -18.69 -18.68
C ALA A 191 -21.36 -19.34 -17.73
N LYS A 192 -21.10 -18.71 -16.58
CA LYS A 192 -20.11 -19.16 -15.60
C LYS A 192 -20.60 -20.34 -14.76
N PHE A 193 -21.81 -20.24 -14.23
CA PHE A 193 -22.36 -21.19 -13.25
C PHE A 193 -23.39 -22.15 -13.85
N GLY A 194 -23.87 -21.87 -15.06
CA GLY A 194 -24.91 -22.63 -15.72
C GLY A 194 -26.32 -22.32 -15.23
N VAL A 195 -26.51 -21.38 -14.32
CA VAL A 195 -27.82 -20.97 -13.79
C VAL A 195 -27.89 -19.44 -13.66
N PRO A 196 -29.09 -18.82 -13.76
CA PRO A 196 -29.26 -17.39 -13.54
C PRO A 196 -28.97 -16.99 -12.08
N PRO A 197 -28.71 -15.70 -11.79
CA PRO A 197 -28.45 -15.18 -10.43
C PRO A 197 -29.45 -15.64 -9.37
N ALA A 198 -30.75 -15.61 -9.70
CA ALA A 198 -31.83 -16.01 -8.79
C ALA A 198 -31.74 -17.47 -8.30
N GLN A 199 -30.94 -18.30 -8.97
CA GLN A 199 -30.73 -19.73 -8.67
C GLN A 199 -29.33 -20.04 -8.11
N ILE A 200 -28.47 -19.04 -7.93
CA ILE A 200 -27.11 -19.24 -7.39
C ILE A 200 -27.16 -19.80 -5.97
N VAL A 201 -28.10 -19.34 -5.15
CA VAL A 201 -28.28 -19.83 -3.77
C VAL A 201 -28.67 -21.32 -3.76
N ASP A 202 -29.58 -21.74 -4.65
CA ASP A 202 -29.96 -23.14 -4.79
C ASP A 202 -28.81 -24.01 -5.30
N LEU A 203 -28.00 -23.48 -6.23
CA LEU A 203 -26.80 -24.14 -6.70
C LEU A 203 -25.82 -24.38 -5.54
N LEU A 204 -25.45 -23.32 -4.80
CA LEU A 204 -24.51 -23.37 -3.68
C LEU A 204 -25.02 -24.26 -2.55
N GLY A 205 -26.30 -24.17 -2.20
CA GLY A 205 -26.92 -25.01 -1.17
C GLY A 205 -26.93 -26.50 -1.52
N LEU A 206 -26.97 -26.87 -2.80
CA LEU A 206 -26.86 -28.27 -3.23
C LEU A 206 -25.41 -28.74 -3.35
N MET A 207 -24.53 -27.94 -3.96
CA MET A 207 -23.15 -28.38 -4.21
C MET A 207 -22.22 -28.22 -3.00
N GLY A 208 -22.63 -27.41 -2.01
CA GLY A 208 -21.81 -27.01 -0.88
C GLY A 208 -20.73 -25.99 -1.25
N ASP A 209 -20.02 -25.53 -0.22
CA ASP A 209 -18.85 -24.68 -0.36
C ASP A 209 -17.76 -25.09 0.63
N SER A 210 -16.67 -25.64 0.11
CA SER A 210 -15.52 -26.02 0.93
C SER A 210 -14.82 -24.82 1.56
N VAL A 211 -14.84 -23.64 0.93
CA VAL A 211 -14.17 -22.42 1.43
C VAL A 211 -14.83 -21.94 2.72
N ASP A 212 -16.16 -22.04 2.77
CA ASP A 212 -17.00 -21.60 3.89
C ASP A 212 -17.45 -22.75 4.79
N ASN A 213 -16.98 -23.96 4.49
CA ASN A 213 -17.39 -25.19 5.14
C ASN A 213 -18.92 -25.41 5.12
N ILE A 214 -19.56 -25.05 4.01
CA ILE A 214 -20.97 -25.33 3.74
C ILE A 214 -21.07 -26.75 3.17
N PRO A 215 -21.78 -27.69 3.83
CA PRO A 215 -21.73 -29.11 3.49
C PRO A 215 -22.43 -29.46 2.18
N GLY A 216 -23.56 -28.80 1.87
CA GLY A 216 -24.37 -29.10 0.71
C GLY A 216 -25.09 -30.46 0.78
N ALA A 217 -25.53 -30.95 -0.37
CA ALA A 217 -26.17 -32.25 -0.51
C ALA A 217 -25.13 -33.36 -0.74
N PRO A 218 -25.02 -34.35 0.17
CA PRO A 218 -24.01 -35.41 0.04
C PRO A 218 -24.08 -36.13 -1.31
N GLY A 219 -22.95 -36.21 -2.03
CA GLY A 219 -22.88 -36.87 -3.32
C GLY A 219 -23.40 -36.06 -4.52
N ILE A 220 -23.84 -34.82 -4.34
CA ILE A 220 -24.24 -33.91 -5.42
C ILE A 220 -23.17 -32.83 -5.61
N GLY A 221 -22.32 -32.97 -6.62
CA GLY A 221 -21.36 -31.93 -7.00
C GLY A 221 -21.97 -30.87 -7.94
N ALA A 222 -21.17 -29.86 -8.31
CA ALA A 222 -21.60 -28.73 -9.15
C ALA A 222 -22.43 -29.11 -10.40
N LYS A 223 -21.98 -30.11 -11.18
CA LYS A 223 -22.71 -30.55 -12.38
C LYS A 223 -24.09 -31.15 -12.05
N GLY A 224 -24.18 -31.90 -10.96
CA GLY A 224 -25.43 -32.49 -10.49
C GLY A 224 -26.38 -31.42 -9.98
N ALA A 225 -25.87 -30.47 -9.19
CA ALA A 225 -26.63 -29.35 -8.68
C ALA A 225 -27.22 -28.49 -9.82
N VAL A 226 -26.42 -28.11 -10.83
CA VAL A 226 -26.91 -27.39 -12.02
C VAL A 226 -28.03 -28.17 -12.72
N ALA A 227 -27.86 -29.48 -12.92
CA ALA A 227 -28.88 -30.29 -13.59
C ALA A 227 -30.20 -30.34 -12.80
N ILE A 228 -30.13 -30.46 -11.47
CA ILE A 228 -31.30 -30.47 -10.58
C ILE A 228 -32.00 -29.11 -10.60
N VAL A 229 -31.25 -28.02 -10.44
CA VAL A 229 -31.80 -26.66 -10.42
C VAL A 229 -32.45 -26.29 -11.75
N LYS A 230 -31.85 -26.67 -12.88
CA LYS A 230 -32.48 -26.49 -14.21
C LYS A 230 -33.75 -27.31 -14.37
N GLN A 231 -33.79 -28.53 -13.84
CA GLN A 231 -34.93 -29.42 -13.99
C GLN A 231 -36.09 -29.04 -13.07
N LEU A 232 -35.81 -28.70 -11.82
CA LEU A 232 -36.80 -28.59 -10.74
C LEU A 232 -36.97 -27.16 -10.22
N GLY A 233 -36.10 -26.23 -10.61
CA GLY A 233 -36.24 -24.80 -10.36
C GLY A 233 -35.58 -24.32 -9.06
N SER A 234 -35.80 -25.02 -7.94
CA SER A 234 -35.27 -24.66 -6.62
C SER A 234 -34.98 -25.89 -5.76
N ILE A 235 -34.25 -25.70 -4.66
CA ILE A 235 -34.04 -26.73 -3.64
C ILE A 235 -35.38 -27.22 -3.08
N GLU A 236 -36.31 -26.33 -2.77
CA GLU A 236 -37.60 -26.70 -2.17
C GLU A 236 -38.40 -27.61 -3.10
N GLU A 237 -38.42 -27.30 -4.41
CA GLU A 237 -39.08 -28.15 -5.40
C GLU A 237 -38.32 -29.44 -5.64
N ALA A 238 -36.99 -29.41 -5.61
CA ALA A 238 -36.16 -30.61 -5.71
C ALA A 238 -36.39 -31.59 -4.55
N LEU A 239 -36.58 -31.08 -3.33
CA LEU A 239 -36.88 -31.88 -2.15
C LEU A 239 -38.30 -32.46 -2.17
N LYS A 240 -39.28 -31.74 -2.74
CA LYS A 240 -40.65 -32.27 -2.90
C LYS A 240 -40.75 -33.35 -3.99
N ARG A 241 -40.01 -33.17 -5.08
CA ARG A 241 -40.08 -33.98 -6.31
C ARG A 241 -38.83 -34.83 -6.53
N TRP A 242 -38.16 -35.22 -5.45
CA TRP A 242 -36.89 -35.95 -5.47
C TRP A 242 -36.97 -37.25 -6.29
N GLU A 243 -38.13 -37.91 -6.33
CA GLU A 243 -38.38 -39.14 -7.11
C GLU A 243 -38.17 -38.99 -8.62
N GLU A 244 -38.34 -37.77 -9.16
CA GLU A 244 -38.16 -37.46 -10.58
C GLU A 244 -36.68 -37.40 -10.99
N VAL A 245 -35.77 -37.34 -10.02
CA VAL A 245 -34.33 -37.30 -10.26
C VAL A 245 -33.84 -38.68 -10.70
N LYS A 246 -33.37 -38.78 -11.94
CA LYS A 246 -32.93 -40.05 -12.55
C LYS A 246 -31.73 -40.69 -11.83
N HIS A 247 -30.78 -39.87 -11.39
CA HIS A 247 -29.55 -40.37 -10.77
C HIS A 247 -29.82 -40.85 -9.33
N LYS A 248 -29.64 -42.15 -9.09
CA LYS A 248 -29.98 -42.81 -7.82
C LYS A 248 -29.38 -42.11 -6.60
N THR A 249 -28.09 -41.81 -6.62
CA THR A 249 -27.41 -41.14 -5.49
C THR A 249 -27.96 -39.74 -5.20
N TYR A 250 -28.37 -38.99 -6.23
CA TYR A 250 -28.89 -37.64 -6.04
C TYR A 250 -30.29 -37.70 -5.44
N ARG A 251 -31.09 -38.64 -5.91
CA ARG A 251 -32.41 -38.96 -5.38
C ARG A 251 -32.35 -39.34 -3.90
N GLU A 252 -31.46 -40.27 -3.53
CA GLU A 252 -31.25 -40.69 -2.14
C GLU A 252 -30.75 -39.50 -1.29
N SER A 253 -29.82 -38.70 -1.81
CA SER A 253 -29.31 -37.51 -1.11
C SER A 253 -30.40 -36.48 -0.80
N LEU A 254 -31.23 -36.13 -1.78
CA LEU A 254 -32.37 -35.22 -1.61
C LEU A 254 -33.41 -35.74 -0.60
N ARG A 255 -33.68 -37.05 -0.61
CA ARG A 255 -34.63 -37.68 0.32
C ARG A 255 -34.09 -37.70 1.75
N ASP A 256 -32.83 -38.08 1.92
CA ASP A 256 -32.26 -38.44 3.23
C ASP A 256 -31.60 -37.25 3.94
N ASN A 257 -31.33 -36.13 3.25
CA ASN A 257 -30.57 -34.98 3.78
C ASN A 257 -31.31 -33.65 3.64
N ALA A 258 -32.65 -33.65 3.58
CA ALA A 258 -33.43 -32.44 3.34
C ALA A 258 -33.11 -31.27 4.30
N GLU A 259 -33.00 -31.54 5.59
CA GLU A 259 -32.68 -30.53 6.61
C GLU A 259 -31.29 -29.91 6.40
N LEU A 260 -30.28 -30.75 6.13
CA LEU A 260 -28.90 -30.32 5.85
C LEU A 260 -28.81 -29.43 4.60
N ILE A 261 -29.58 -29.78 3.56
CA ILE A 261 -29.61 -29.04 2.30
C ILE A 261 -30.27 -27.67 2.50
N LEU A 262 -31.37 -27.62 3.25
CA LEU A 262 -32.04 -26.36 3.60
C LEU A 262 -31.14 -25.48 4.48
N GLN A 263 -30.44 -26.06 5.45
CA GLN A 263 -29.46 -25.34 6.26
C GLN A 263 -28.29 -24.81 5.40
N SER A 264 -27.80 -25.61 4.46
CA SER A 264 -26.73 -25.20 3.53
C SER A 264 -27.17 -24.05 2.62
N LYS A 265 -28.42 -24.10 2.13
CA LYS A 265 -29.04 -22.99 1.40
C LYS A 265 -29.07 -21.73 2.25
N ASP A 266 -29.49 -21.85 3.52
CA ASP A 266 -29.61 -20.70 4.41
C ASP A 266 -28.26 -20.07 4.76
N LEU A 267 -27.21 -20.90 4.95
CA LEU A 267 -25.83 -20.44 5.14
C LEU A 267 -25.32 -19.66 3.91
N ALA A 268 -25.60 -20.14 2.70
CA ALA A 268 -25.17 -19.51 1.45
C ALA A 268 -25.98 -18.26 1.06
N THR A 269 -27.12 -18.02 1.71
CA THR A 269 -28.00 -16.90 1.38
C THR A 269 -27.46 -15.60 1.97
N ILE A 270 -27.23 -14.60 1.12
CA ILE A 270 -26.93 -13.23 1.55
C ILE A 270 -28.22 -12.58 2.06
N ARG A 271 -28.19 -12.08 3.31
CA ARG A 271 -29.30 -11.34 3.90
C ARG A 271 -29.29 -9.92 3.37
N THR A 272 -30.42 -9.46 2.88
CA THR A 272 -30.57 -8.11 2.32
C THR A 272 -31.41 -7.18 3.21
N GLU A 273 -31.92 -7.72 4.32
CA GLU A 273 -32.69 -6.99 5.34
C GLU A 273 -31.78 -6.58 6.51
N VAL A 274 -30.69 -5.88 6.18
CA VAL A 274 -29.74 -5.36 7.19
C VAL A 274 -30.15 -3.95 7.59
N ASN A 275 -30.02 -3.60 8.88
CA ASN A 275 -30.30 -2.26 9.40
C ASN A 275 -29.20 -1.25 9.01
N VAL A 276 -29.05 -1.01 7.71
CA VAL A 276 -28.16 -0.03 7.09
C VAL A 276 -28.96 0.81 6.12
N GLN A 277 -28.67 2.11 6.03
CA GLN A 277 -29.37 3.03 5.13
C GLN A 277 -28.39 3.62 4.11
N LEU A 278 -28.80 3.61 2.84
CA LEU A 278 -28.10 4.28 1.76
C LEU A 278 -28.16 5.80 1.96
N ASP A 279 -27.00 6.42 2.13
CA ASP A 279 -26.85 7.87 2.31
C ASP A 279 -25.92 8.42 1.22
N LEU A 280 -26.50 8.79 0.07
CA LEU A 280 -25.73 9.22 -1.11
C LEU A 280 -24.83 10.44 -0.83
N ASP A 281 -25.20 11.32 0.09
CA ASP A 281 -24.38 12.49 0.43
C ASP A 281 -23.09 12.09 1.17
N LYS A 282 -23.16 11.04 2.00
CA LYS A 282 -21.98 10.44 2.63
C LYS A 282 -21.16 9.62 1.64
N LEU A 283 -21.80 8.89 0.74
CA LEU A 283 -21.12 8.03 -0.23
C LEU A 283 -20.52 8.79 -1.42
N ARG A 284 -20.85 10.07 -1.61
CA ARG A 284 -20.34 10.88 -2.73
C ARG A 284 -18.81 10.87 -2.75
N ALA A 285 -18.24 10.54 -3.91
CA ALA A 285 -16.79 10.52 -4.10
C ALA A 285 -16.20 11.92 -3.88
N ARG A 286 -15.07 11.97 -3.18
CA ARG A 286 -14.35 13.20 -2.86
C ARG A 286 -12.87 13.06 -3.19
N PRO A 287 -12.16 14.17 -3.46
CA PRO A 287 -10.71 14.14 -3.53
C PRO A 287 -10.10 13.63 -2.22
N ALA A 288 -8.94 12.98 -2.33
CA ALA A 288 -8.19 12.57 -1.15
C ALA A 288 -7.83 13.77 -0.26
N ASP A 289 -7.86 13.55 1.05
CA ASP A 289 -7.29 14.45 2.05
C ASP A 289 -5.76 14.40 1.91
N ARG A 290 -5.21 15.38 1.19
CA ARG A 290 -3.78 15.41 0.85
C ARG A 290 -2.90 15.44 2.11
N PRO A 291 -3.17 16.26 3.15
CA PRO A 291 -2.42 16.21 4.40
C PRO A 291 -2.46 14.84 5.10
N ALA A 292 -3.65 14.24 5.23
CA ALA A 292 -3.79 12.93 5.87
C ALA A 292 -3.06 11.83 5.08
N ALA A 293 -3.16 11.86 3.75
CA ALA A 293 -2.47 10.95 2.85
C ALA A 293 -0.95 11.10 2.96
N TYR A 294 -0.43 12.33 2.93
CA TYR A 294 1.01 12.61 3.08
C TYR A 294 1.55 12.03 4.39
N LYS A 295 0.89 12.34 5.51
CA LYS A 295 1.29 11.85 6.84
C LYS A 295 1.31 10.33 6.92
N LEU A 296 0.24 9.68 6.44
CA LEU A 296 0.13 8.23 6.43
C LEU A 296 1.21 7.57 5.58
N PHE A 297 1.44 8.06 4.36
CA PHE A 297 2.41 7.46 3.44
C PHE A 297 3.85 7.71 3.84
N ARG A 298 4.14 8.84 4.49
CA ARG A 298 5.42 9.08 5.14
C ARG A 298 5.65 8.11 6.30
N GLU A 299 4.67 7.95 7.19
CA GLU A 299 4.74 7.00 8.31
C GLU A 299 4.97 5.55 7.86
N LEU A 300 4.40 5.18 6.71
CA LEU A 300 4.53 3.87 6.07
C LEU A 300 5.74 3.75 5.13
N GLU A 301 6.52 4.82 4.94
CA GLU A 301 7.69 4.90 4.06
C GLU A 301 7.39 4.59 2.58
N PHE A 302 6.18 4.91 2.11
CA PHE A 302 5.79 4.74 0.71
C PHE A 302 6.30 5.91 -0.14
N GLN A 303 7.61 5.98 -0.34
CA GLN A 303 8.34 7.11 -0.95
C GLN A 303 7.71 7.68 -2.24
N SER A 304 7.18 6.82 -3.13
CA SER A 304 6.51 7.31 -4.34
C SER A 304 5.19 8.01 -4.04
N LEU A 305 4.40 7.48 -3.10
CA LEU A 305 3.13 8.07 -2.68
C LEU A 305 3.40 9.32 -1.83
N THR A 306 4.37 9.30 -0.93
CA THR A 306 4.76 10.48 -0.15
C THR A 306 5.11 11.68 -1.04
N ARG A 307 5.89 11.44 -2.12
CA ARG A 307 6.23 12.48 -3.10
C ARG A 307 5.02 13.05 -3.83
N GLU A 308 4.01 12.24 -4.12
CA GLU A 308 2.78 12.67 -4.80
C GLU A 308 1.92 13.63 -3.96
N PHE A 309 2.05 13.59 -2.63
CA PHE A 309 1.32 14.43 -1.68
C PHE A 309 2.23 15.45 -0.96
N ALA A 310 3.46 15.66 -1.45
CA ALA A 310 4.47 16.48 -0.77
C ALA A 310 4.12 17.98 -0.70
N ASP A 311 3.31 18.48 -1.62
CA ASP A 311 2.74 19.83 -1.60
C ASP A 311 1.87 20.11 -0.36
N ALA A 312 1.31 19.06 0.26
CA ALA A 312 0.49 19.17 1.46
C ALA A 312 1.29 19.06 2.78
N ALA A 313 2.62 18.97 2.72
CA ALA A 313 3.46 18.80 3.92
C ALA A 313 3.29 19.94 4.93
N ALA A 314 3.23 21.19 4.48
CA ALA A 314 3.03 22.35 5.35
C ALA A 314 1.66 22.34 6.05
N GLU A 315 0.61 21.91 5.35
CA GLU A 315 -0.74 21.77 5.90
C GLU A 315 -0.86 20.58 6.86
N ALA A 316 -0.02 19.56 6.70
CA ALA A 316 0.08 18.41 7.60
C ALA A 316 0.74 18.75 8.95
N GLY A 317 1.13 20.01 9.18
CA GLY A 317 1.74 20.47 10.43
C GLY A 317 3.20 20.05 10.59
N GLU A 318 3.86 19.68 9.49
CA GLU A 318 5.29 19.39 9.47
C GLU A 318 6.08 20.68 9.59
N VAL A 319 6.87 20.78 10.66
CA VAL A 319 7.88 21.82 10.79
C VAL A 319 9.12 21.28 10.08
N PHE A 320 9.36 21.70 8.84
CA PHE A 320 10.66 21.48 8.22
C PHE A 320 11.71 22.19 9.08
N THR A 321 12.66 21.45 9.64
CA THR A 321 13.78 22.06 10.35
C THR A 321 14.59 22.85 9.32
N GLU A 322 14.65 24.17 9.49
CA GLU A 322 15.31 25.05 8.53
C GLU A 322 16.81 24.72 8.47
N LYS A 323 17.26 24.18 7.33
CA LYS A 323 18.66 23.84 7.07
C LYS A 323 19.41 25.08 6.58
N ASN A 324 20.30 25.60 7.40
CA ASN A 324 21.15 26.74 7.09
C ASN A 324 22.45 26.25 6.42
N TYR A 325 22.31 25.75 5.19
CA TYR A 325 23.44 25.30 4.38
C TYR A 325 23.94 26.40 3.47
N ARG A 326 25.27 26.55 3.35
CA ARG A 326 25.89 27.64 2.57
C ARG A 326 27.02 27.15 1.68
N HIS A 327 27.10 27.69 0.47
CA HIS A 327 28.33 27.63 -0.31
C HIS A 327 29.38 28.56 0.28
N VAL A 328 30.64 28.12 0.22
CA VAL A 328 31.82 28.92 0.51
C VAL A 328 32.65 28.95 -0.77
N ARG A 329 32.67 30.10 -1.42
CA ARG A 329 33.34 30.34 -2.70
C ARG A 329 34.43 31.41 -2.61
N THR A 330 34.43 32.23 -1.56
CA THR A 330 35.39 33.33 -1.39
C THR A 330 36.33 33.10 -0.20
N VAL A 331 37.48 33.77 -0.23
CA VAL A 331 38.44 33.75 0.89
C VAL A 331 37.80 34.27 2.16
N SER A 332 37.03 35.37 2.07
CA SER A 332 36.39 35.98 3.24
C SER A 332 35.34 35.06 3.90
N GLU A 333 34.58 34.30 3.11
CA GLU A 333 33.63 33.32 3.64
C GLU A 333 34.35 32.17 4.34
N LEU A 334 35.45 31.67 3.76
CA LEU A 334 36.22 30.59 4.35
C LEU A 334 36.92 31.02 5.65
N GLU A 335 37.45 32.24 5.71
CA GLU A 335 37.99 32.80 6.96
C GLU A 335 36.92 32.90 8.07
N ALA A 336 35.70 33.32 7.71
CA ALA A 336 34.60 33.40 8.65
C ALA A 336 34.20 32.01 9.18
N LEU A 337 34.16 31.00 8.31
CA LEU A 337 33.95 29.61 8.70
C LEU A 337 35.07 29.12 9.62
N ILE A 338 36.34 29.29 9.24
CA ILE A 338 37.49 28.84 10.04
C ILE A 338 37.44 29.42 11.45
N ARG A 339 37.13 30.71 11.61
CA ARG A 339 36.97 31.32 12.95
C ARG A 339 35.91 30.59 13.79
N LYS A 340 34.78 30.21 13.18
CA LYS A 340 33.75 29.42 13.87
C LYS A 340 34.23 28.01 14.22
N LEU A 341 34.98 27.37 13.32
CA LEU A 341 35.51 26.02 13.56
C LEU A 341 36.54 25.97 14.71
N TRP A 342 37.21 27.09 15.02
CA TRP A 342 38.08 27.21 16.19
C TRP A 342 37.34 27.39 17.52
N ASP A 343 36.06 27.78 17.48
CA ASP A 343 35.23 28.00 18.68
C ASP A 343 34.42 26.76 19.09
N VAL A 344 34.52 25.66 18.35
CA VAL A 344 33.78 24.41 18.63
C VAL A 344 34.71 23.29 19.04
N ASP A 345 34.20 22.35 19.83
CA ASP A 345 34.95 21.16 20.27
C ASP A 345 34.85 20.00 19.26
N HIS A 346 33.82 20.03 18.42
CA HIS A 346 33.46 18.95 17.50
C HIS A 346 32.94 19.48 16.17
N LEU A 347 33.26 18.77 15.08
CA LEU A 347 32.66 19.00 13.76
C LEU A 347 32.38 17.70 13.01
N GLY A 348 31.37 17.71 12.16
CA GLY A 348 31.14 16.68 11.14
C GLY A 348 31.70 17.16 9.80
N PHE A 349 32.25 16.24 8.99
CA PHE A 349 32.65 16.58 7.62
C PHE A 349 32.31 15.49 6.61
N ALA A 350 32.16 15.90 5.36
CA ALA A 350 31.95 15.00 4.23
C ALA A 350 32.65 15.54 2.97
N VAL A 351 33.16 14.65 2.13
CA VAL A 351 33.94 15.02 0.95
C VAL A 351 33.14 14.70 -0.32
N ALA A 352 32.96 15.69 -1.20
CA ALA A 352 32.20 15.52 -2.43
C ALA A 352 33.02 14.79 -3.50
N ALA A 353 32.44 13.73 -4.05
CA ALA A 353 32.99 12.95 -5.16
C ALA A 353 31.86 12.46 -6.08
N GLN A 354 32.20 11.70 -7.14
CA GLN A 354 31.21 11.17 -8.08
C GLN A 354 30.18 10.25 -7.41
N THR A 355 30.62 9.38 -6.50
CA THR A 355 29.70 8.65 -5.61
C THR A 355 29.34 9.57 -4.44
N PRO A 356 28.05 9.85 -4.18
CA PRO A 356 27.63 10.74 -3.10
C PRO A 356 28.09 10.26 -1.73
N ALA A 357 28.44 11.20 -0.85
CA ALA A 357 28.75 10.90 0.55
C ALA A 357 27.52 10.29 1.26
N GLY A 358 27.74 9.29 2.12
CA GLY A 358 26.67 8.67 2.92
C GLY A 358 25.77 7.67 2.19
N ALA A 359 25.97 7.40 0.90
CA ALA A 359 25.06 6.57 0.08
C ALA A 359 25.04 5.06 0.45
N GLY A 360 25.85 4.61 1.40
CA GLY A 360 25.97 3.19 1.77
C GLY A 360 26.42 2.26 0.64
N GLN A 361 26.93 2.80 -0.47
CA GLN A 361 27.43 2.02 -1.62
C GLN A 361 28.94 1.81 -1.49
N GLN A 362 29.34 0.55 -1.33
CA GLN A 362 30.73 0.13 -1.17
C GLN A 362 31.49 0.17 -2.51
N GLU A 363 31.77 1.37 -3.02
CA GLU A 363 32.65 1.55 -4.18
C GLU A 363 34.05 1.98 -3.74
N SER A 364 35.06 1.26 -4.21
CA SER A 364 36.46 1.66 -4.03
C SER A 364 36.72 3.03 -4.65
N VAL A 365 37.35 3.92 -3.89
CA VAL A 365 37.87 5.19 -4.43
C VAL A 365 38.98 4.85 -5.43
N ARG A 366 38.85 5.35 -6.66
CA ARG A 366 39.95 5.30 -7.63
C ARG A 366 40.87 6.49 -7.36
N VAL A 367 42.17 6.25 -7.26
CA VAL A 367 43.23 7.23 -6.93
C VAL A 367 43.22 8.47 -7.85
N GLU A 368 42.63 8.37 -9.04
CA GLU A 368 42.55 9.45 -10.03
C GLU A 368 41.41 10.46 -9.79
N GLN A 369 40.52 10.22 -8.81
CA GLN A 369 39.38 11.11 -8.55
C GLN A 369 39.74 12.20 -7.54
N GLN A 370 39.76 13.45 -8.00
CA GLN A 370 39.86 14.61 -7.13
C GLN A 370 38.46 15.05 -6.66
N PRO A 371 38.28 15.39 -5.38
CA PRO A 371 37.02 15.87 -4.87
C PRO A 371 36.67 17.27 -5.41
N SER A 372 35.38 17.51 -5.65
CA SER A 372 34.88 18.81 -6.11
C SER A 372 34.67 19.81 -4.95
N GLY A 373 34.66 19.32 -3.71
CA GLY A 373 34.56 20.14 -2.52
C GLY A 373 34.51 19.33 -1.23
N ILE A 374 34.42 20.05 -0.11
CA ILE A 374 34.25 19.47 1.23
C ILE A 374 33.14 20.24 1.95
N ALA A 375 32.27 19.52 2.65
CA ALA A 375 31.31 20.10 3.57
C ALA A 375 31.77 19.94 5.02
N ILE A 376 31.55 20.97 5.82
CA ILE A 376 31.84 20.98 7.25
C ILE A 376 30.61 21.49 8.00
N SER A 377 30.16 20.72 8.99
CA SER A 377 29.10 21.09 9.93
C SER A 377 29.68 21.20 11.33
N TYR A 378 29.25 22.23 12.07
CA TYR A 378 29.67 22.48 13.46
C TYR A 378 28.48 22.62 14.42
N ALA A 379 27.25 22.47 13.92
CA ALA A 379 26.02 22.52 14.69
C ALA A 379 24.89 21.86 13.88
N PRO A 380 23.87 21.28 14.54
CA PRO A 380 22.74 20.67 13.86
C PRO A 380 22.08 21.63 12.86
N HIS A 381 21.82 21.13 11.65
CA HIS A 381 21.20 21.86 10.54
C HIS A 381 22.04 23.02 9.98
N VAL A 382 23.33 23.09 10.32
CA VAL A 382 24.27 24.08 9.81
C VAL A 382 25.42 23.39 9.10
N SER A 383 25.62 23.69 7.81
CA SER A 383 26.68 23.06 7.02
C SER A 383 27.23 24.03 5.97
N HIS A 384 28.53 23.99 5.74
CA HIS A 384 29.22 24.88 4.81
C HIS A 384 29.97 24.04 3.78
N PHE A 385 29.56 24.16 2.51
CA PHE A 385 30.19 23.48 1.38
C PHE A 385 31.25 24.37 0.75
N VAL A 386 32.53 24.04 0.98
CA VAL A 386 33.67 24.69 0.32
C VAL A 386 33.83 24.10 -1.06
N ASN A 387 33.50 24.89 -2.09
CA ASN A 387 33.55 24.45 -3.48
C ASN A 387 34.96 24.66 -4.04
N PHE A 388 35.72 23.57 -4.23
CA PHE A 388 37.10 23.66 -4.71
C PHE A 388 37.22 24.03 -6.19
N GLU A 389 36.17 23.85 -6.99
CA GLU A 389 36.17 24.14 -8.41
C GLU A 389 35.86 25.62 -8.70
N GLU A 390 35.01 26.23 -7.85
CA GLU A 390 34.55 27.62 -8.01
C GLU A 390 35.14 28.58 -6.98
N PHE A 391 36.14 28.16 -6.19
CA PHE A 391 36.75 29.01 -5.17
C PHE A 391 37.56 30.15 -5.81
N GLU A 392 37.32 31.39 -5.38
CA GLU A 392 37.95 32.61 -5.87
C GLU A 392 39.49 32.56 -5.82
N GLY A 393 40.03 32.00 -4.73
CA GLY A 393 41.47 31.81 -4.52
C GLY A 393 42.08 30.61 -5.23
N GLY A 394 41.26 29.84 -5.95
CA GLY A 394 41.61 28.53 -6.48
C GLY A 394 41.72 27.44 -5.40
N ARG A 395 41.75 26.19 -5.86
CA ARG A 395 41.77 25.00 -5.00
C ARG A 395 42.93 25.00 -4.00
N GLU A 396 44.14 25.33 -4.45
CA GLU A 396 45.34 25.29 -3.61
C GLU A 396 45.22 26.22 -2.40
N GLN A 397 44.63 27.40 -2.58
CA GLN A 397 44.41 28.35 -1.49
C GLN A 397 43.33 27.83 -0.51
N ALA A 398 42.21 27.31 -1.02
CA ALA A 398 41.17 26.71 -0.17
C ALA A 398 41.72 25.55 0.68
N VAL A 399 42.48 24.65 0.06
CA VAL A 399 43.14 23.52 0.73
C VAL A 399 44.15 24.00 1.77
N SER A 400 44.97 25.00 1.42
CA SER A 400 45.94 25.57 2.37
C SER A 400 45.26 26.17 3.59
N MET A 401 44.12 26.85 3.43
CA MET A 401 43.39 27.47 4.54
C MET A 401 42.71 26.43 5.44
N LEU A 402 42.25 25.31 4.88
CA LEU A 402 41.60 24.24 5.64
C LEU A 402 42.60 23.35 6.40
N ARG A 403 43.88 23.35 6.00
CA ARG A 403 44.92 22.48 6.56
C ARG A 403 45.03 22.59 8.09
N ASP A 404 45.02 23.81 8.61
CA ASP A 404 45.22 24.04 10.05
C ASP A 404 44.04 23.53 10.89
N VAL A 405 42.82 23.58 10.37
CA VAL A 405 41.63 23.11 11.09
C VAL A 405 41.48 21.59 10.98
N LEU A 406 41.60 21.04 9.77
CA LEU A 406 41.45 19.60 9.57
C LEU A 406 42.62 18.81 10.17
N GLY A 407 43.84 19.32 10.08
CA GLY A 407 45.04 18.72 10.67
C GLY A 407 45.19 18.92 12.17
N ASN A 408 44.30 19.69 12.82
CA ASN A 408 44.36 19.87 14.27
C ASN A 408 43.79 18.64 15.00
N GLY A 409 44.67 17.78 15.53
CA GLY A 409 44.28 16.60 16.31
C GLY A 409 43.58 16.86 17.66
N LEU A 410 43.55 18.11 18.14
CA LEU A 410 42.81 18.48 19.36
C LEU A 410 41.31 18.77 19.11
N LEU A 411 40.94 19.02 17.85
CA LEU A 411 39.56 19.26 17.45
C LEU A 411 38.93 17.92 17.04
N SER A 412 37.88 17.47 17.74
CA SER A 412 37.22 16.20 17.44
C SER A 412 36.42 16.27 16.14
N LYS A 413 36.46 15.19 15.36
CA LYS A 413 35.80 15.13 14.05
C LYS A 413 35.02 13.83 13.89
N SER A 414 33.90 13.91 13.21
CA SER A 414 33.11 12.74 12.79
C SER A 414 32.99 12.70 11.27
N VAL A 415 33.01 11.48 10.73
CA VAL A 415 32.88 11.21 9.30
C VAL A 415 32.01 9.96 9.08
N HIS A 416 31.47 9.81 7.88
CA HIS A 416 30.85 8.57 7.44
C HIS A 416 31.76 7.94 6.37
N ASP A 417 32.25 6.72 6.60
CA ASP A 417 33.25 6.04 5.77
C ASP A 417 34.61 6.77 5.76
N LEU A 418 35.32 6.65 6.89
CA LEU A 418 36.63 7.26 7.14
C LEU A 418 37.64 6.93 6.04
N LYS A 419 37.69 5.65 5.65
CA LYS A 419 38.64 5.15 4.64
C LYS A 419 38.46 5.88 3.31
N ARG A 420 37.21 6.07 2.89
CA ARG A 420 36.90 6.82 1.67
C ARG A 420 37.25 8.29 1.79
N ALA A 421 36.85 8.93 2.89
CA ALA A 421 37.15 10.34 3.12
C ALA A 421 38.66 10.61 3.09
N PHE A 422 39.46 9.77 3.74
CA PHE A 422 40.92 9.91 3.77
C PHE A 422 41.55 9.77 2.38
N ALA A 423 41.12 8.78 1.60
CA ALA A 423 41.62 8.62 0.23
C ALA A 423 41.34 9.86 -0.65
N LEU A 424 40.18 10.50 -0.47
CA LEU A 424 39.83 11.71 -1.23
C LEU A 424 40.62 12.93 -0.76
N LEU A 425 40.82 13.10 0.55
CA LEU A 425 41.60 14.22 1.10
C LEU A 425 43.09 14.11 0.72
N ASP A 426 43.66 12.91 0.77
CA ASP A 426 45.06 12.65 0.40
C ASP A 426 45.33 12.99 -1.07
N SER A 427 44.35 12.76 -1.96
CA SER A 427 44.45 13.09 -3.40
C SER A 427 44.67 14.59 -3.70
N ILE A 428 44.37 15.47 -2.73
CA ILE A 428 44.57 16.92 -2.80
C ILE A 428 45.59 17.42 -1.77
N GLY A 429 46.32 16.51 -1.10
CA GLY A 429 47.35 16.84 -0.12
C GLY A 429 46.81 17.45 1.18
N LEU A 430 45.56 17.12 1.55
CA LEU A 430 44.90 17.54 2.78
C LEU A 430 44.82 16.35 3.75
N GLU A 431 45.13 16.58 5.02
CA GLU A 431 45.10 15.55 6.05
C GLU A 431 44.07 15.94 7.11
N ALA A 432 43.37 14.93 7.66
CA ALA A 432 42.41 15.10 8.74
C ALA A 432 42.86 14.30 9.96
N GLU A 433 43.19 14.99 11.05
CA GLU A 433 43.52 14.39 12.34
C GLU A 433 42.36 14.54 13.33
N GLY A 434 42.38 13.80 14.44
CA GLY A 434 41.35 13.92 15.49
C GLY A 434 39.97 13.40 15.09
N VAL A 435 39.89 12.50 14.09
CA VAL A 435 38.64 11.81 13.76
C VAL A 435 38.37 10.74 14.80
N VAL A 436 37.30 10.92 15.57
CA VAL A 436 36.94 10.05 16.70
C VAL A 436 35.77 9.12 16.36
N ASP A 437 34.90 9.51 15.42
CA ASP A 437 33.75 8.71 15.01
C ASP A 437 33.73 8.43 13.51
N ASP A 438 33.44 7.17 13.17
CA ASP A 438 33.01 6.74 11.85
C ASP A 438 31.62 6.12 11.96
N THR A 439 30.60 6.85 11.51
CA THR A 439 29.19 6.42 11.64
C THR A 439 28.89 5.13 10.87
N LEU A 440 29.64 4.83 9.80
CA LEU A 440 29.50 3.57 9.07
C LEU A 440 30.01 2.40 9.92
N LEU A 441 31.18 2.56 10.53
CA LEU A 441 31.75 1.52 11.40
C LEU A 441 30.92 1.34 12.68
N ALA A 442 30.44 2.43 13.27
CA ALA A 442 29.55 2.39 14.42
C ALA A 442 28.27 1.60 14.10
N ALA A 443 27.61 1.90 12.97
CA ALA A 443 26.43 1.18 12.54
C ALA A 443 26.69 -0.30 12.26
N TYR A 444 27.83 -0.63 11.63
CA TYR A 444 28.25 -2.02 11.40
C TYR A 444 28.45 -2.80 12.70
N LEU A 445 29.04 -2.17 13.72
CA LEU A 445 29.25 -2.81 15.03
C LEU A 445 27.95 -3.04 15.79
N LEU A 446 26.96 -2.16 15.61
CA LEU A 446 25.64 -2.30 16.22
C LEU A 446 24.80 -3.39 15.56
N ASP A 447 24.82 -3.45 14.22
CA ASP A 447 24.08 -4.45 13.45
C ASP A 447 24.82 -4.85 12.16
N PRO A 448 25.63 -5.91 12.19
CA PRO A 448 26.41 -6.35 11.04
C PRO A 448 25.56 -7.03 9.95
N THR A 449 24.28 -7.30 10.23
CA THR A 449 23.37 -8.03 9.32
C THR A 449 22.65 -7.11 8.33
N ARG A 450 22.81 -5.78 8.48
CA ARG A 450 22.20 -4.81 7.58
C ARG A 450 22.66 -5.00 6.15
N SER A 451 21.72 -4.87 5.23
CA SER A 451 22.00 -4.94 3.79
C SER A 451 22.84 -3.75 3.31
N ARG A 452 22.67 -2.56 3.93
CA ARG A 452 23.39 -1.32 3.64
C ARG A 452 23.51 -0.43 4.89
N TYR A 453 24.49 0.46 4.88
CA TYR A 453 24.73 1.46 5.92
C TYR A 453 24.60 2.87 5.32
N ASP A 454 23.41 3.21 4.82
CA ASP A 454 23.12 4.55 4.27
C ASP A 454 22.95 5.56 5.42
N LEU A 455 23.68 6.67 5.38
CA LEU A 455 23.70 7.66 6.45
C LEU A 455 22.33 8.33 6.67
N GLY A 456 21.53 8.50 5.61
CA GLY A 456 20.20 9.07 5.72
C GLY A 456 19.28 8.16 6.51
N ASP A 457 19.33 6.85 6.24
CA ASP A 457 18.59 5.84 6.99
C ASP A 457 19.06 5.78 8.46
N LEU A 458 20.38 5.77 8.68
CA LEU A 458 20.97 5.80 10.03
C LEU A 458 20.53 7.04 10.83
N ALA A 459 20.47 8.20 10.20
CA ALA A 459 20.01 9.43 10.86
C ALA A 459 18.52 9.41 11.19
N ARG A 460 17.67 8.78 10.37
CA ARG A 460 16.25 8.62 10.73
C ARG A 460 16.09 7.79 11.99
N GLU A 461 16.89 6.73 12.12
CA GLU A 461 16.83 5.83 13.26
C GLU A 461 17.42 6.43 14.53
N ALA A 462 18.60 7.06 14.43
CA ALA A 462 19.34 7.54 15.59
C ALA A 462 18.75 8.83 16.18
N VAL A 463 18.34 9.78 15.32
CA VAL A 463 17.94 11.13 15.76
C VAL A 463 16.57 11.57 15.24
N GLY A 464 15.82 10.66 14.60
CA GLY A 464 14.49 10.99 14.07
C GLY A 464 14.51 11.99 12.91
N SER A 465 15.63 12.09 12.20
CA SER A 465 15.78 12.98 11.04
C SER A 465 14.87 12.56 9.88
N ASP A 466 14.55 13.51 9.00
CA ASP A 466 13.90 13.22 7.71
C ASP A 466 14.81 12.41 6.76
N GLY A 467 16.09 12.27 7.12
CA GLY A 467 17.13 11.69 6.28
C GLY A 467 17.51 12.66 5.16
N TRP A 468 17.72 12.12 3.96
CA TRP A 468 18.08 12.92 2.79
C TRP A 468 16.96 13.83 2.33
N THR A 469 17.27 15.11 2.09
CA THR A 469 16.32 16.11 1.59
C THR A 469 16.68 16.62 0.19
N GLU A 470 15.69 17.23 -0.48
CA GLU A 470 15.94 17.89 -1.76
C GLU A 470 16.67 19.22 -1.55
N PRO A 471 17.48 19.68 -2.52
CA PRO A 471 18.16 20.97 -2.42
C PRO A 471 17.17 22.12 -2.28
N HIS A 472 17.35 22.94 -1.23
CA HIS A 472 16.58 24.15 -1.02
C HIS A 472 17.46 25.39 -1.28
N GLY A 473 17.05 26.26 -2.21
CA GLY A 473 17.77 27.48 -2.59
C GLY A 473 18.43 27.45 -3.97
N GLU A 474 18.73 28.62 -4.54
CA GLU A 474 19.35 28.73 -5.87
C GLU A 474 20.84 28.34 -5.83
N GLY A 475 21.29 27.54 -6.80
CA GLY A 475 22.72 27.30 -7.07
C GLY A 475 23.34 26.05 -6.43
N TRP A 476 22.55 25.17 -5.81
CA TRP A 476 23.01 23.84 -5.34
C TRP A 476 22.86 22.78 -6.44
N THR A 477 23.89 21.96 -6.62
CA THR A 477 23.72 20.65 -7.28
C THR A 477 23.31 19.60 -6.25
N GLU A 478 22.68 18.52 -6.71
CA GLU A 478 22.30 17.40 -5.83
C GLU A 478 23.51 16.85 -5.06
N ALA A 479 24.66 16.69 -5.72
CA ALA A 479 25.88 16.20 -5.08
C ALA A 479 26.42 17.15 -4.00
N GLN A 480 26.36 18.46 -4.22
CA GLN A 480 26.78 19.47 -3.24
C GLN A 480 25.86 19.44 -2.01
N TRP A 481 24.54 19.43 -2.24
CA TRP A 481 23.56 19.39 -1.17
C TRP A 481 23.68 18.11 -0.34
N ARG A 482 23.78 16.96 -1.01
CA ARG A 482 24.01 15.67 -0.37
C ARG A 482 25.28 15.66 0.49
N THR A 483 26.35 16.31 0.01
CA THR A 483 27.60 16.40 0.79
C THR A 483 27.42 17.30 2.01
N ALA A 484 26.76 18.45 1.87
CA ALA A 484 26.43 19.34 2.99
C ALA A 484 25.59 18.64 4.06
N GLU A 485 24.59 17.89 3.62
CA GLU A 485 23.71 17.10 4.47
C GLU A 485 24.44 15.93 5.12
N ALA A 486 25.34 15.25 4.42
CA ALA A 486 26.13 14.18 4.99
C ALA A 486 27.05 14.69 6.12
N ALA A 487 27.64 15.87 5.98
CA ALA A 487 28.45 16.47 7.05
C ALA A 487 27.59 16.81 8.28
N ASP A 488 26.38 17.34 8.07
CA ASP A 488 25.42 17.67 9.15
C ASP A 488 24.94 16.41 9.88
N LEU A 489 24.42 15.43 9.15
CA LEU A 489 23.91 14.18 9.73
C LEU A 489 25.00 13.41 10.48
N THR A 490 26.22 13.39 9.95
CA THR A 490 27.36 12.75 10.63
C THR A 490 27.75 13.46 11.94
N GLY A 491 27.50 14.76 12.07
CA GLY A 491 27.71 15.48 13.32
C GLY A 491 26.61 15.25 14.36
N GLN A 492 25.46 14.71 13.94
CA GLN A 492 24.29 14.47 14.80
C GLN A 492 24.14 13.01 15.23
N VAL A 493 24.52 12.08 14.36
CA VAL A 493 24.47 10.62 14.56
C VAL A 493 25.74 10.15 15.25
#